data_AF-A0A0Q7E0M6-F1
#
_entry.id   AF-A0A0Q7E0M6-F1
#
_cell.length_a   1.000
_cell.length_b   1.000
_cell.length_c   1.000
_cell.angle_alpha   90.00
_cell.angle_beta   90.00
_cell.angle_gamma   90.00
#
_symmetry.space_group_name_H-M   'P 1'
#
loop_
_entity.id
_entity.type
_entity.pdbx_description
1 polymer ?
#
loop_
_entity_poly.entity_id
_entity_poly.type
_entity_poly.pdbx_seq_one_letter_code
_entity_poly.pdbx_strand_id
1 'polypeptide(L)'
;MFKKKLVALLGGAMALSLLAAQPVFAQSTQPTRTDATGATIPSESPSSGRLSRGQRQQRREPAGPTPEANKAAAQAALTAAGLACQVTEANLLGVTADQSSMYEAACAAGPGYMVVNSTPPQTFNCLELASQAEANRARDPAAEVGQQCALPANQNAVAVTAAYARDAGIDCTVDQGSVIGRLEGNIVYEVGCAGADGFQIEQKSTGWSKAPCWARAMEGAACRYTTPDENLTAWKTVLAGTEAAACSVQQARKVGADAEGRVVYEVKCAPDSGYFVRVNRDTFTASLVHPCAAAAHIGGGCTLSTFAPAAATSEQ
;
A
#
# COMPACT_ATOMS: atom_id res chain seq x y z
N MET A 1 -12.09 -45.48 1.39
CA MET A 1 -12.75 -46.00 0.17
C MET A 1 -14.03 -45.23 -0.09
N PHE A 2 -13.99 -44.18 -0.92
CA PHE A 2 -15.17 -43.60 -1.55
C PHE A 2 -14.77 -43.10 -2.94
N LYS A 3 -15.56 -43.49 -3.94
CA LYS A 3 -15.29 -43.40 -5.39
C LYS A 3 -15.64 -42.02 -5.95
N LYS A 4 -14.74 -41.54 -6.84
CA LYS A 4 -14.95 -40.86 -8.14
C LYS A 4 -16.21 -40.02 -8.37
N LYS A 5 -16.01 -38.80 -8.92
CA LYS A 5 -16.33 -38.51 -10.34
C LYS A 5 -15.70 -37.19 -10.82
N LEU A 6 -14.88 -37.30 -11.89
CA LEU A 6 -14.52 -36.23 -12.81
C LEU A 6 -15.76 -35.82 -13.62
N VAL A 7 -15.90 -34.52 -13.90
CA VAL A 7 -16.63 -34.01 -15.07
C VAL A 7 -15.73 -32.97 -15.74
N ALA A 8 -15.32 -33.29 -16.97
CA ALA A 8 -14.70 -32.38 -17.92
C ALA A 8 -15.79 -31.73 -18.76
N LEU A 9 -15.66 -30.44 -19.07
CA LEU A 9 -16.45 -29.75 -20.08
C LEU A 9 -15.51 -29.01 -21.04
N LEU A 10 -15.56 -29.46 -22.29
CA LEU A 10 -15.00 -28.87 -23.50
C LEU A 10 -15.99 -27.85 -24.08
N GLY A 11 -15.46 -26.86 -24.81
CA GLY A 11 -16.18 -26.04 -25.77
C GLY A 11 -16.05 -24.54 -25.44
N GLY A 12 -15.75 -23.64 -26.37
CA GLY A 12 -15.50 -23.72 -27.80
C GLY A 12 -15.08 -22.33 -28.28
N ALA A 13 -14.23 -22.28 -29.30
CA ALA A 13 -13.80 -21.04 -29.93
C ALA A 13 -14.91 -20.47 -30.82
N MET A 14 -15.17 -19.16 -30.73
CA MET A 14 -15.75 -18.38 -31.82
C MET A 14 -15.10 -17.00 -31.87
N ALA A 15 -14.38 -16.78 -32.97
CA ALA A 15 -13.94 -15.47 -33.43
C ALA A 15 -15.09 -14.82 -34.21
N LEU A 16 -15.40 -13.56 -33.92
CA LEU A 16 -16.21 -12.72 -34.80
C LEU A 16 -15.62 -11.31 -34.81
N SER A 17 -15.03 -10.94 -35.95
CA SER A 17 -14.61 -9.60 -36.32
C SER A 17 -15.75 -8.89 -37.04
N LEU A 18 -16.07 -7.66 -36.65
CA LEU A 18 -16.89 -6.73 -37.44
C LEU A 18 -16.38 -5.29 -37.25
N LEU A 19 -16.00 -4.69 -38.38
CA LEU A 19 -15.71 -3.28 -38.58
C LEU A 19 -17.00 -2.44 -38.48
N ALA A 20 -16.93 -1.25 -37.90
CA ALA A 20 -17.84 -0.16 -38.21
C ALA A 20 -17.14 1.20 -38.02
N ALA A 21 -17.43 2.10 -38.97
CA ALA A 21 -16.74 3.34 -39.26
C ALA A 21 -17.42 4.57 -38.62
N GLN A 22 -16.57 5.51 -38.15
CA GLN A 22 -16.66 6.99 -38.09
C GLN A 22 -17.88 7.71 -37.48
N PRO A 23 -17.66 8.94 -36.96
CA PRO A 23 -18.00 10.08 -37.82
C PRO A 23 -16.94 11.20 -37.87
N VAL A 24 -17.00 11.86 -39.02
CA VAL A 24 -16.28 13.05 -39.50
C VAL A 24 -16.76 14.30 -38.74
N PHE A 25 -15.82 15.13 -38.26
CA PHE A 25 -16.11 16.49 -37.81
C PHE A 25 -16.16 17.44 -39.02
N ALA A 26 -17.31 18.07 -39.23
CA ALA A 26 -17.53 19.10 -40.22
C ALA A 26 -16.84 20.41 -39.84
N GLN A 27 -16.15 20.99 -40.82
CA GLN A 27 -15.51 22.31 -40.77
C GLN A 27 -16.57 23.41 -40.88
N SER A 28 -16.58 24.38 -39.96
CA SER A 28 -17.27 25.67 -40.19
C SER A 28 -16.25 26.73 -40.58
N THR A 29 -16.19 27.02 -41.87
CA THR A 29 -15.47 28.17 -42.44
C THR A 29 -16.26 29.45 -42.18
N GLN A 30 -15.64 30.39 -41.46
CA GLN A 30 -16.11 31.79 -41.39
C GLN A 30 -15.68 32.53 -42.68
N PRO A 31 -16.57 33.30 -43.31
CA PRO A 31 -16.18 34.19 -44.40
C PRO A 31 -15.60 35.51 -43.86
N THR A 32 -14.34 35.77 -44.22
CA THR A 32 -13.69 37.08 -44.12
C THR A 32 -14.33 38.01 -45.15
N ARG A 33 -15.02 39.07 -44.70
CA ARG A 33 -15.51 40.14 -45.56
C ARG A 33 -14.53 41.31 -45.50
N THR A 34 -13.77 41.48 -46.57
CA THR A 34 -13.08 42.72 -46.91
C THR A 34 -14.10 43.75 -47.39
N ASP A 35 -14.12 44.94 -46.79
CA ASP A 35 -14.59 46.16 -47.46
C ASP A 35 -13.44 47.18 -47.47
N ALA A 36 -13.09 47.57 -48.69
CA ALA A 36 -12.13 48.60 -49.01
C ALA A 36 -12.89 49.78 -49.62
N THR A 37 -13.08 50.86 -48.87
CA THR A 37 -13.32 52.20 -49.42
C THR A 37 -12.94 53.23 -48.37
N GLY A 38 -11.88 53.97 -48.64
CA GLY A 38 -11.54 55.17 -47.88
C GLY A 38 -12.51 56.31 -48.21
N ALA A 39 -12.96 57.02 -47.17
CA ALA A 39 -13.35 58.42 -47.24
C ALA A 39 -13.39 59.02 -45.83
N THR A 40 -12.63 60.08 -45.65
CA THR A 40 -12.53 60.92 -44.46
C THR A 40 -13.69 61.92 -44.45
N ILE A 41 -14.41 62.05 -43.32
CA ILE A 41 -15.27 63.22 -43.05
C ILE A 41 -15.01 63.68 -41.61
N PRO A 42 -14.59 64.94 -41.37
CA PRO A 42 -14.51 65.54 -40.05
C PRO A 42 -15.81 66.26 -39.71
N SER A 43 -16.28 66.14 -38.47
CA SER A 43 -17.25 67.08 -37.88
C SER A 43 -17.07 67.13 -36.38
N GLU A 44 -16.70 68.30 -35.89
CA GLU A 44 -16.55 68.66 -34.49
C GLU A 44 -17.88 69.06 -33.84
N SER A 45 -17.92 68.84 -32.51
CA SER A 45 -18.71 69.53 -31.47
C SER A 45 -20.18 69.12 -31.22
N PRO A 46 -20.74 69.34 -30.00
CA PRO A 46 -20.15 69.44 -28.65
C PRO A 46 -20.91 68.61 -27.57
N SER A 47 -20.35 68.65 -26.36
CA SER A 47 -20.89 68.24 -25.05
C SER A 47 -22.39 67.89 -24.91
N SER A 48 -22.66 66.73 -24.34
CA SER A 48 -23.77 66.56 -23.39
C SER A 48 -23.43 65.50 -22.36
N GLY A 49 -23.18 65.94 -21.14
CA GLY A 49 -23.12 65.09 -19.98
C GLY A 49 -24.41 64.32 -19.82
N ARG A 50 -24.31 62.99 -19.82
CA ARG A 50 -25.25 62.12 -19.12
C ARG A 50 -24.42 61.09 -18.38
N LEU A 51 -24.45 61.25 -17.06
CA LEU A 51 -24.00 60.33 -16.03
C LEU A 51 -24.28 58.89 -16.46
N SER A 52 -23.27 58.19 -16.98
CA SER A 52 -23.27 56.74 -16.98
C SER A 52 -22.99 56.28 -15.55
N ARG A 53 -24.02 56.43 -14.71
CA ARG A 53 -24.18 55.71 -13.45
C ARG A 53 -24.54 54.25 -13.78
N GLY A 54 -23.76 53.63 -14.67
CA GLY A 54 -23.71 52.20 -14.91
C GLY A 54 -22.72 51.57 -13.95
N GLN A 55 -22.86 51.89 -12.66
CA GLN A 55 -22.16 51.15 -11.62
C GLN A 55 -22.85 49.80 -11.47
N ARG A 56 -22.03 48.76 -11.56
CA ARG A 56 -22.07 47.63 -10.63
C ARG A 56 -23.31 46.75 -10.70
N GLN A 57 -23.46 46.05 -11.82
CA GLN A 57 -23.78 44.63 -11.74
C GLN A 57 -22.82 43.87 -12.65
N GLN A 58 -21.51 44.01 -12.37
CA GLN A 58 -20.66 42.83 -12.48
C GLN A 58 -21.31 41.82 -11.54
N ARG A 59 -22.06 40.90 -12.13
CA ARG A 59 -22.52 39.66 -11.53
C ARG A 59 -21.29 39.13 -10.81
N ARG A 60 -21.23 39.31 -9.48
CA ARG A 60 -20.21 38.68 -8.66
C ARG A 60 -20.42 37.20 -8.92
N GLU A 61 -19.62 36.62 -9.80
CA GLU A 61 -19.46 35.18 -9.82
C GLU A 61 -19.24 34.78 -8.35
N PRO A 62 -19.98 33.78 -7.85
CA PRO A 62 -19.73 33.25 -6.52
C PRO A 62 -18.23 33.02 -6.43
N ALA A 63 -17.60 33.60 -5.41
CA ALA A 63 -16.20 33.30 -5.16
C ALA A 63 -16.08 31.78 -5.13
N GLY A 64 -15.15 31.23 -5.91
CA GLY A 64 -14.87 29.80 -5.89
C GLY A 64 -14.66 29.33 -4.45
N PRO A 65 -14.94 28.05 -4.17
CA PRO A 65 -14.88 27.54 -2.80
C PRO A 65 -13.49 27.79 -2.20
N THR A 66 -13.46 28.38 -1.01
CA THR A 66 -12.22 28.73 -0.31
C THR A 66 -11.54 27.47 0.26
N PRO A 67 -10.23 27.52 0.56
CA PRO A 67 -9.55 26.42 1.25
C PRO A 67 -10.26 26.00 2.55
N GLU A 68 -10.77 26.95 3.33
CA GLU A 68 -11.51 26.68 4.56
C GLU A 68 -12.85 25.99 4.29
N ALA A 69 -13.55 26.38 3.22
CA ALA A 69 -14.78 25.72 2.81
C ALA A 69 -14.54 24.28 2.34
N ASN A 70 -13.48 24.04 1.56
CA ASN A 70 -13.08 22.70 1.12
C ASN A 70 -12.72 21.82 2.32
N LYS A 71 -11.94 22.35 3.27
CA LYS A 71 -11.58 21.67 4.51
C LYS A 71 -12.82 21.26 5.32
N ALA A 72 -13.77 22.18 5.52
CA ALA A 72 -14.98 21.90 6.27
C ALA A 72 -15.88 20.86 5.56
N ALA A 73 -16.03 20.96 4.24
CA ALA A 73 -16.82 20.01 3.45
C ALA A 73 -16.20 18.60 3.46
N ALA A 74 -14.89 18.50 3.26
CA ALA A 74 -14.18 17.23 3.33
C ALA A 74 -14.25 16.60 4.74
N GLN A 75 -14.10 17.41 5.79
CA GLN A 75 -14.26 16.95 7.17
C GLN A 75 -15.66 16.36 7.41
N ALA A 76 -16.71 17.03 6.94
CA ALA A 76 -18.07 16.55 7.08
C ALA A 76 -18.28 15.22 6.33
N ALA A 77 -17.80 15.11 5.08
CA ALA A 77 -17.92 13.90 4.28
C ALA A 77 -17.17 12.70 4.89
N LEU A 78 -15.95 12.91 5.39
CA LEU A 78 -15.17 11.85 6.06
C LEU A 78 -15.79 11.42 7.39
N THR A 79 -16.35 12.37 8.14
CA THR A 79 -17.09 12.06 9.39
C THR A 79 -18.34 11.23 9.08
N ALA A 80 -19.09 11.59 8.04
CA ALA A 80 -20.25 10.82 7.58
C ALA A 80 -19.89 9.43 7.04
N ALA A 81 -18.66 9.25 6.53
CA ALA A 81 -18.10 7.95 6.17
C ALA A 81 -17.61 7.12 7.38
N GLY A 82 -17.69 7.65 8.61
CA GLY A 82 -17.22 6.98 9.82
C GLY A 82 -15.70 6.98 10.01
N LEU A 83 -14.98 7.85 9.29
CA LEU A 83 -13.51 7.94 9.40
C LEU A 83 -13.10 8.94 10.49
N ALA A 84 -12.21 8.50 11.38
CA ALA A 84 -11.57 9.34 12.39
C ALA A 84 -10.43 10.18 11.80
N CYS A 85 -10.74 11.02 10.82
CA CYS A 85 -9.77 11.94 10.19
C CYS A 85 -10.04 13.37 10.67
N GLN A 86 -9.08 13.97 11.38
CA GLN A 86 -9.05 15.42 11.61
C GLN A 86 -8.40 16.08 10.39
N VAL A 87 -9.21 16.65 9.50
CA VAL A 87 -8.72 17.26 8.27
C VAL A 87 -7.87 18.48 8.60
N THR A 88 -6.65 18.54 8.08
CA THR A 88 -5.72 19.67 8.21
C THR A 88 -5.77 20.57 6.98
N GLU A 89 -5.89 19.97 5.81
CA GLU A 89 -5.92 20.60 4.49
C GLU A 89 -6.86 19.80 3.56
N ALA A 90 -7.53 20.48 2.62
CA ALA A 90 -8.30 19.81 1.58
C ALA A 90 -8.41 20.63 0.29
N ASN A 91 -8.40 19.93 -0.84
CA ASN A 91 -8.62 20.48 -2.18
C ASN A 91 -9.91 19.92 -2.80
N LEU A 92 -10.70 20.78 -3.45
CA LEU A 92 -11.77 20.33 -4.33
C LEU A 92 -11.15 19.83 -5.64
N LEU A 93 -11.36 18.55 -5.95
CA LEU A 93 -10.89 17.92 -7.18
C LEU A 93 -11.86 18.12 -8.34
N GLY A 94 -13.13 18.34 -8.03
CA GLY A 94 -14.19 18.59 -9.00
C GLY A 94 -15.54 18.08 -8.52
N VAL A 95 -16.44 17.83 -9.47
CA VAL A 95 -17.75 17.20 -9.22
C VAL A 95 -17.85 15.94 -10.07
N THR A 96 -18.50 14.91 -9.54
CA THR A 96 -18.82 13.70 -10.29
C THR A 96 -19.93 13.95 -11.32
N ALA A 97 -20.18 12.97 -12.19
CA ALA A 97 -21.31 13.02 -13.12
C ALA A 97 -22.66 13.22 -12.41
N ASP A 98 -22.77 12.67 -11.19
CA ASP A 98 -23.95 12.79 -10.33
C ASP A 98 -23.95 14.11 -9.50
N GLN A 99 -23.15 15.09 -9.90
CA GLN A 99 -23.03 16.40 -9.25
C GLN A 99 -22.59 16.34 -7.78
N SER A 100 -21.92 15.26 -7.37
CA SER A 100 -21.34 15.15 -6.02
C SER A 100 -19.93 15.72 -6.01
N SER A 101 -19.64 16.64 -5.10
CA SER A 101 -18.27 17.18 -4.95
C SER A 101 -17.29 16.10 -4.53
N MET A 102 -16.10 16.11 -5.13
CA MET A 102 -14.99 15.22 -4.80
C MET A 102 -13.85 16.03 -4.21
N TYR A 103 -13.34 15.63 -3.05
CA TYR A 103 -12.27 16.31 -2.35
C TYR A 103 -11.09 15.37 -2.14
N GLU A 104 -9.88 15.93 -2.11
CA GLU A 104 -8.73 15.31 -1.45
C GLU A 104 -8.54 15.97 -0.10
N ALA A 105 -8.36 15.19 0.96
CA ALA A 105 -8.13 15.68 2.31
C ALA A 105 -6.87 15.03 2.91
N ALA A 106 -6.09 15.83 3.61
CA ALA A 106 -5.00 15.39 4.46
C ALA A 106 -5.49 15.32 5.92
N CYS A 107 -5.15 14.25 6.61
CA CYS A 107 -5.47 14.06 8.03
C CYS A 107 -4.30 14.50 8.92
N ALA A 108 -4.61 14.97 10.13
CA ALA A 108 -3.59 15.29 11.14
C ALA A 108 -2.76 14.07 11.55
N ALA A 109 -3.38 12.89 11.52
CA ALA A 109 -2.76 11.60 11.76
C ALA A 109 -3.38 10.54 10.84
N GLY A 110 -2.59 9.53 10.46
CA GLY A 110 -2.99 8.50 9.50
C GLY A 110 -2.91 8.98 8.04
N PRO A 111 -3.38 8.17 7.08
CA PRO A 111 -3.41 8.51 5.68
C PRO A 111 -4.47 9.58 5.43
N GLY A 112 -4.26 10.37 4.37
CA GLY A 112 -5.35 11.14 3.79
C GLY A 112 -6.25 10.31 2.89
N TYR A 113 -7.28 10.97 2.39
CA TYR A 113 -8.35 10.34 1.61
C TYR A 113 -8.77 11.21 0.45
N MET A 114 -9.14 10.59 -0.66
CA MET A 114 -10.12 11.17 -1.57
C MET A 114 -11.52 10.79 -1.13
N VAL A 115 -12.44 11.75 -1.11
CA VAL A 115 -13.83 11.55 -0.68
C VAL A 115 -14.79 12.16 -1.68
N VAL A 116 -15.75 11.35 -2.13
CA VAL A 116 -16.93 11.82 -2.87
C VAL A 116 -18.04 12.07 -1.88
N ASN A 117 -18.55 13.30 -1.84
CA ASN A 117 -19.61 13.73 -0.94
C ASN A 117 -21.00 13.26 -1.44
N SER A 118 -21.13 11.97 -1.70
CA SER A 118 -22.39 11.28 -2.04
C SER A 118 -23.09 10.77 -0.78
N THR A 119 -24.24 10.10 -0.95
CA THR A 119 -24.95 9.43 0.16
C THR A 119 -25.18 7.95 -0.18
N PRO A 120 -24.46 7.00 0.44
CA PRO A 120 -23.37 7.21 1.41
C PRO A 120 -22.12 7.84 0.75
N PRO A 121 -21.24 8.52 1.52
CA PRO A 121 -19.98 9.02 0.98
C PRO A 121 -19.09 7.86 0.51
N GLN A 122 -18.35 8.07 -0.58
CA GLN A 122 -17.34 7.11 -1.04
C GLN A 122 -15.96 7.62 -0.67
N THR A 123 -15.11 6.76 -0.12
CA THR A 123 -13.78 7.14 0.38
C THR A 123 -12.71 6.24 -0.20
N PHE A 124 -11.59 6.84 -0.59
CA PHE A 124 -10.43 6.15 -1.12
C PHE A 124 -9.19 6.58 -0.33
N ASN A 125 -8.50 5.62 0.28
CA ASN A 125 -7.31 5.86 1.06
C ASN A 125 -6.13 6.19 0.13
N CYS A 126 -5.49 7.35 0.33
CA CYS A 126 -4.41 7.81 -0.53
C CYS A 126 -3.21 6.86 -0.58
N LEU A 127 -2.90 6.20 0.55
CA LEU A 127 -1.81 5.25 0.61
C LEU A 127 -2.13 3.96 -0.15
N GLU A 128 -3.37 3.47 -0.07
CA GLU A 128 -3.81 2.33 -0.88
C GLU A 128 -3.80 2.62 -2.37
N LEU A 129 -4.20 3.83 -2.78
CA LEU A 129 -4.18 4.24 -4.18
C LEU A 129 -2.76 4.33 -4.72
N ALA A 130 -1.84 4.93 -3.96
CA ALA A 130 -0.44 5.02 -4.32
C ALA A 130 0.18 3.61 -4.49
N SER A 131 -0.04 2.71 -3.53
CA SER A 131 0.51 1.35 -3.60
C SER A 131 -0.09 0.52 -4.75
N GLN A 132 -1.37 0.72 -5.08
CA GLN A 132 -1.98 0.10 -6.26
C GLN A 132 -1.39 0.65 -7.57
N ALA A 133 -1.17 1.97 -7.65
CA ALA A 133 -0.55 2.60 -8.80
C ALA A 133 0.88 2.08 -9.04
N GLU A 134 1.68 1.96 -7.98
CA GLU A 134 3.01 1.36 -8.03
C GLU A 134 2.97 -0.10 -8.50
N ALA A 135 2.09 -0.91 -7.91
CA ALA A 135 1.96 -2.32 -8.28
C ALA A 135 1.50 -2.52 -9.73
N ASN A 136 0.62 -1.64 -10.23
CA ASN A 136 0.21 -1.66 -11.63
C ASN A 136 1.36 -1.29 -12.56
N ARG A 137 2.10 -0.22 -12.24
CA ARG A 137 3.25 0.22 -13.05
C ARG A 137 4.43 -0.74 -13.05
N ALA A 138 4.61 -1.49 -11.95
CA ALA A 138 5.61 -2.55 -11.89
C ALA A 138 5.31 -3.70 -12.87
N ARG A 139 4.03 -3.95 -13.17
CA ARG A 139 3.60 -4.95 -14.17
C ARG A 139 3.59 -4.39 -15.59
N ASP A 140 3.14 -3.16 -15.74
CA ASP A 140 3.09 -2.43 -17.01
C ASP A 140 3.46 -0.97 -16.78
N PRO A 141 4.66 -0.51 -17.19
CA PRO A 141 5.09 0.87 -17.00
C PRO A 141 4.14 1.92 -17.62
N ALA A 142 3.32 1.55 -18.62
CA ALA A 142 2.36 2.44 -19.27
C ALA A 142 0.95 2.38 -18.64
N ALA A 143 0.76 1.66 -17.53
CA ALA A 143 -0.54 1.50 -16.90
C ALA A 143 -1.18 2.84 -16.50
N GLU A 144 -2.43 3.03 -16.93
CA GLU A 144 -3.33 4.06 -16.42
C GLU A 144 -3.76 3.71 -14.99
N VAL A 145 -3.40 4.55 -14.02
CA VAL A 145 -3.64 4.30 -12.58
C VAL A 145 -4.80 5.12 -11.99
N GLY A 146 -5.55 5.82 -12.85
CA GLY A 146 -6.64 6.68 -12.44
C GLY A 146 -6.20 7.88 -11.58
N GLN A 147 -7.17 8.48 -10.88
CA GLN A 147 -6.93 9.63 -10.01
C GLN A 147 -6.03 9.24 -8.83
N GLN A 148 -5.00 10.04 -8.59
CA GLN A 148 -4.08 9.90 -7.46
C GLN A 148 -4.20 11.11 -6.54
N CYS A 149 -3.81 10.91 -5.28
CA CYS A 149 -3.69 11.98 -4.30
C CYS A 149 -2.48 12.87 -4.63
N ALA A 150 -2.65 14.19 -4.49
CA ALA A 150 -1.67 15.20 -4.87
C ALA A 150 -1.23 16.08 -3.69
N LEU A 151 -1.95 16.11 -2.56
CA LEU A 151 -1.54 16.84 -1.38
C LEU A 151 -0.20 16.30 -0.86
N PRO A 152 0.81 17.14 -0.57
CA PRO A 152 2.13 16.68 -0.12
C PRO A 152 2.06 15.78 1.13
N ALA A 153 1.18 16.10 2.08
CA ALA A 153 0.97 15.29 3.28
C ALA A 153 0.51 13.84 2.96
N ASN A 154 -0.20 13.66 1.84
CA ASN A 154 -0.72 12.36 1.40
C ASN A 154 0.29 11.55 0.57
N GLN A 155 1.39 12.17 0.15
CA GLN A 155 2.46 11.52 -0.62
C GLN A 155 3.56 10.95 0.30
N ASN A 156 3.45 11.12 1.61
CA ASN A 156 4.45 10.66 2.57
C ASN A 156 4.06 9.34 3.26
N ALA A 157 4.22 8.24 2.52
CA ALA A 157 3.92 6.88 3.01
C ALA A 157 4.74 6.50 4.26
N VAL A 158 6.01 6.92 4.31
CA VAL A 158 6.92 6.63 5.43
C VAL A 158 6.42 7.26 6.72
N ALA A 159 5.97 8.51 6.71
CA ALA A 159 5.44 9.16 7.92
C ALA A 159 4.22 8.43 8.49
N VAL A 160 3.29 8.00 7.63
CA VAL A 160 2.09 7.26 8.05
C VAL A 160 2.45 5.89 8.59
N THR A 161 3.24 5.12 7.85
CA THR A 161 3.64 3.76 8.23
C THR A 161 4.54 3.73 9.47
N ALA A 162 5.41 4.75 9.66
CA ALA A 162 6.19 4.92 10.88
C ALA A 162 5.32 5.18 12.12
N ALA A 163 4.23 5.94 11.99
CA ALA A 163 3.28 6.10 13.09
C ALA A 163 2.60 4.77 13.42
N TYR A 164 2.15 4.03 12.41
CA TYR A 164 1.51 2.72 12.60
C TYR A 164 2.44 1.65 13.16
N ALA A 165 3.71 1.64 12.75
CA ALA A 165 4.72 0.76 13.32
C ALA A 165 4.88 1.00 14.83
N ARG A 166 4.96 2.27 15.26
CA ARG A 166 5.02 2.64 16.69
C ARG A 166 3.77 2.21 17.45
N ASP A 167 2.58 2.44 16.87
CA ASP A 167 1.31 2.01 17.48
C ASP A 167 1.20 0.48 17.58
N ALA A 168 1.82 -0.26 16.67
CA ALA A 168 1.95 -1.71 16.71
C ALA A 168 3.06 -2.19 17.67
N GLY A 169 3.77 -1.29 18.34
CA GLY A 169 4.88 -1.60 19.24
C GLY A 169 6.10 -2.16 18.52
N ILE A 170 6.39 -1.68 17.31
CA ILE A 170 7.63 -1.95 16.58
C ILE A 170 8.62 -0.82 16.91
N ASP A 171 9.79 -1.21 17.42
CA ASP A 171 10.86 -0.29 17.79
C ASP A 171 11.97 -0.33 16.74
N CYS A 172 11.77 0.41 15.64
CA CYS A 172 12.78 0.55 14.59
C CYS A 172 12.64 1.91 13.90
N THR A 173 13.72 2.36 13.25
CA THR A 173 13.67 3.50 12.33
C THR A 173 13.04 3.04 11.02
N VAL A 174 11.81 3.45 10.76
CA VAL A 174 11.12 3.16 9.49
C VAL A 174 11.67 4.04 8.38
N ASP A 175 12.17 3.42 7.32
CA ASP A 175 12.72 4.09 6.13
C ASP A 175 11.91 3.81 4.85
N GLN A 176 11.07 2.79 4.88
CA GLN A 176 10.17 2.41 3.78
C GLN A 176 8.83 1.94 4.33
N GLY A 177 7.75 2.14 3.57
CA GLY A 177 6.48 1.54 3.91
C GLY A 177 5.41 1.77 2.87
N SER A 178 4.50 0.81 2.74
CA SER A 178 3.38 0.86 1.79
C SER A 178 2.25 -0.08 2.19
N VAL A 179 1.11 0.03 1.50
CA VAL A 179 0.05 -0.97 1.59
C VAL A 179 0.40 -2.12 0.65
N ILE A 180 0.34 -3.35 1.17
CA ILE A 180 0.58 -4.55 0.37
C ILE A 180 -0.69 -5.31 0.01
N GLY A 181 -1.83 -4.92 0.58
CA GLY A 181 -3.14 -5.47 0.23
C GLY A 181 -4.10 -5.44 1.40
N ARG A 182 -5.06 -6.36 1.36
CA ARG A 182 -6.05 -6.55 2.43
C ARG A 182 -6.11 -8.01 2.86
N LEU A 183 -6.28 -8.23 4.15
CA LEU A 183 -6.53 -9.54 4.74
C LEU A 183 -7.83 -9.46 5.53
N GLU A 184 -8.81 -10.31 5.20
CA GLU A 184 -10.11 -10.33 5.86
C GLU A 184 -10.81 -8.95 5.91
N GLY A 185 -10.58 -8.11 4.89
CA GLY A 185 -11.11 -6.76 4.79
C GLY A 185 -10.25 -5.67 5.43
N ASN A 186 -9.30 -6.02 6.30
CA ASN A 186 -8.38 -5.06 6.93
C ASN A 186 -7.22 -4.73 6.00
N ILE A 187 -6.69 -3.51 6.11
CA ILE A 187 -5.52 -3.09 5.35
C ILE A 187 -4.26 -3.70 5.96
N VAL A 188 -3.40 -4.25 5.10
CA VAL A 188 -2.08 -4.77 5.47
C VAL A 188 -1.02 -3.84 4.93
N TYR A 189 -0.13 -3.40 5.82
CA TYR A 189 1.02 -2.57 5.51
C TYR A 189 2.30 -3.39 5.61
N GLU A 190 3.26 -3.11 4.75
CA GLU A 190 4.64 -3.52 4.95
C GLU A 190 5.45 -2.31 5.41
N VAL A 191 6.30 -2.54 6.41
CA VAL A 191 7.18 -1.55 7.04
C VAL A 191 8.60 -2.06 6.88
N GLY A 192 9.45 -1.27 6.22
CA GLY A 192 10.90 -1.46 6.20
C GLY A 192 11.55 -0.81 7.41
N CYS A 193 12.49 -1.51 8.04
CA CYS A 193 13.26 -1.00 9.16
C CYS A 193 14.71 -0.81 8.70
N ALA A 194 15.28 0.38 8.90
CA ALA A 194 16.62 0.70 8.44
C ALA A 194 17.68 -0.24 9.05
N GLY A 195 18.28 -1.10 8.22
CA GLY A 195 19.33 -2.05 8.62
C GLY A 195 18.83 -3.18 9.51
N ALA A 196 17.53 -3.47 9.51
CA ALA A 196 16.91 -4.51 10.33
C ALA A 196 15.74 -5.18 9.59
N ASP A 197 15.26 -6.28 10.15
CA ASP A 197 14.06 -6.95 9.63
C ASP A 197 12.84 -6.03 9.68
N GLY A 198 12.09 -6.01 8.57
CA GLY A 198 10.83 -5.29 8.48
C GLY A 198 9.67 -6.05 9.10
N PHE A 199 8.47 -5.49 8.96
CA PHE A 199 7.24 -6.10 9.48
C PHE A 199 6.10 -5.96 8.49
N GLN A 200 5.21 -6.96 8.48
CA GLN A 200 3.87 -6.80 7.97
C GLN A 200 2.92 -6.56 9.13
N ILE A 201 2.20 -5.43 9.11
CA ILE A 201 1.22 -5.05 10.12
C ILE A 201 -0.17 -4.95 9.53
N GLU A 202 -1.17 -5.35 10.28
CA GLU A 202 -2.58 -5.31 9.89
C GLU A 202 -3.38 -4.58 10.96
N GLN A 203 -4.16 -3.60 10.54
CA GLN A 203 -5.03 -2.85 11.43
C GLN A 203 -6.28 -3.68 11.72
N LYS A 204 -6.40 -4.23 12.93
CA LYS A 204 -7.58 -4.98 13.36
C LYS A 204 -8.65 -4.02 13.89
N SER A 205 -9.84 -4.53 14.16
CA SER A 205 -10.92 -3.78 14.83
C SER A 205 -10.47 -3.20 16.18
N THR A 206 -9.55 -3.89 16.86
CA THR A 206 -8.88 -3.43 18.07
C THR A 206 -7.38 -3.66 17.94
N GLY A 207 -6.60 -2.58 17.92
CA GLY A 207 -5.14 -2.63 17.89
C GLY A 207 -4.56 -3.14 16.56
N TRP A 208 -3.36 -3.72 16.66
CA TRP A 208 -2.56 -4.16 15.51
C TRP A 208 -2.15 -5.61 15.67
N SER A 209 -2.21 -6.37 14.59
CA SER A 209 -1.41 -7.60 14.49
C SER A 209 -0.15 -7.31 13.68
N LYS A 210 0.97 -7.93 14.08
CA LYS A 210 2.26 -7.79 13.40
C LYS A 210 2.93 -9.15 13.21
N ALA A 211 3.68 -9.28 12.14
CA ALA A 211 4.60 -10.38 11.95
C ALA A 211 5.89 -9.88 11.29
N PRO A 212 7.06 -10.34 11.75
CA PRO A 212 8.33 -9.99 11.15
C PRO A 212 8.44 -10.52 9.72
N CYS A 213 9.18 -9.80 8.88
CA CYS A 213 9.36 -10.14 7.47
C CYS A 213 10.05 -11.50 7.30
N TRP A 214 11.04 -11.84 8.13
CA TRP A 214 11.67 -13.17 8.06
C TRP A 214 10.65 -14.33 8.19
N ALA A 215 9.63 -14.17 9.05
CA ALA A 215 8.62 -15.19 9.27
C ALA A 215 7.65 -15.27 8.09
N ARG A 216 7.25 -14.11 7.55
CA ARG A 216 6.37 -13.99 6.37
C ARG A 216 7.03 -14.52 5.10
N ALA A 217 8.31 -14.24 4.90
CA ALA A 217 9.09 -14.75 3.78
C ALA A 217 9.12 -16.28 3.75
N MET A 218 9.26 -16.93 4.91
CA MET A 218 9.20 -18.39 5.03
C MET A 218 7.80 -18.98 4.82
N GLU A 219 6.76 -18.14 4.81
CA GLU A 219 5.39 -18.50 4.43
C GLU A 219 5.10 -18.19 2.95
N GLY A 220 6.11 -17.73 2.20
CA GLY A 220 5.99 -17.40 0.77
C GLY A 220 5.49 -15.98 0.49
N ALA A 221 5.37 -15.14 1.51
CA ALA A 221 5.05 -13.73 1.29
C ALA A 221 6.25 -12.98 0.71
N ALA A 222 5.98 -11.99 -0.14
CA ALA A 222 6.99 -11.03 -0.54
C ALA A 222 7.21 -10.01 0.59
N CYS A 223 8.48 -9.83 0.98
CA CYS A 223 8.94 -8.75 1.84
C CYS A 223 9.80 -7.82 0.98
N ARG A 224 9.19 -6.75 0.46
CA ARG A 224 9.79 -5.81 -0.49
C ARG A 224 10.82 -4.89 0.17
N TYR A 225 10.67 -4.62 1.45
CA TYR A 225 11.49 -3.66 2.20
C TYR A 225 12.38 -4.34 3.24
N THR A 226 12.70 -5.62 3.00
CA THR A 226 13.60 -6.37 3.86
C THR A 226 14.49 -7.24 3.00
N THR A 227 15.79 -7.11 3.21
CA THR A 227 16.80 -7.90 2.50
C THR A 227 16.92 -9.31 3.09
N PRO A 228 17.44 -10.28 2.32
CA PRO A 228 17.77 -11.59 2.85
C PRO A 228 18.72 -11.55 4.05
N ASP A 229 19.70 -10.65 4.05
CA ASP A 229 20.66 -10.52 5.15
C ASP A 229 20.04 -9.94 6.42
N GLU A 230 19.11 -8.99 6.29
CA GLU A 230 18.31 -8.49 7.43
C GLU A 230 17.44 -9.59 8.03
N ASN A 231 16.78 -10.40 7.18
CA ASN A 231 16.00 -11.57 7.63
C ASN A 231 16.87 -12.55 8.45
N LEU A 232 18.10 -12.84 7.98
CA LEU A 232 19.02 -13.74 8.68
C LEU A 232 19.54 -13.11 9.97
N THR A 233 19.85 -11.81 9.96
CA THR A 233 20.32 -11.06 11.14
C THR A 233 19.25 -10.99 12.24
N ALA A 234 17.97 -10.97 11.86
CA ALA A 234 16.82 -10.98 12.78
C ALA A 234 16.86 -12.15 13.79
N TRP A 235 17.43 -13.29 13.37
CA TRP A 235 17.53 -14.47 14.20
C TRP A 235 18.40 -14.29 15.45
N LYS A 236 19.28 -13.27 15.48
CA LYS A 236 19.98 -12.89 16.71
C LYS A 236 19.01 -12.52 17.82
N THR A 237 17.93 -11.83 17.48
CA THR A 237 16.86 -11.47 18.44
C THR A 237 15.99 -12.68 18.76
N VAL A 238 15.66 -13.51 17.77
CA VAL A 238 14.85 -14.72 17.97
C VAL A 238 15.53 -15.69 18.95
N LEU A 239 16.84 -15.89 18.81
CA LEU A 239 17.63 -16.85 19.59
C LEU A 239 18.16 -16.26 20.91
N ALA A 240 17.91 -14.98 21.18
CA ALA A 240 18.39 -14.33 22.39
C ALA A 240 17.93 -15.07 23.65
N GLY A 241 18.85 -15.28 24.61
CA GLY A 241 18.57 -16.00 25.85
C GLY A 241 18.51 -17.53 25.72
N THR A 242 18.80 -18.10 24.55
CA THR A 242 18.92 -19.55 24.35
C THR A 242 20.38 -19.99 24.24
N GLU A 243 20.62 -21.31 24.27
CA GLU A 243 21.94 -21.89 24.03
C GLU A 243 22.49 -21.59 22.61
N ALA A 244 21.61 -21.24 21.67
CA ALA A 244 21.97 -20.87 20.31
C ALA A 244 22.16 -19.35 20.12
N ALA A 245 22.19 -18.55 21.17
CA ALA A 245 22.29 -17.07 21.06
C ALA A 245 23.54 -16.58 20.32
N ALA A 246 24.63 -17.36 20.29
CA ALA A 246 25.85 -17.06 19.54
C ALA A 246 25.81 -17.51 18.07
N CYS A 247 24.71 -18.13 17.62
CA CYS A 247 24.56 -18.60 16.25
C CYS A 247 24.57 -17.43 15.25
N SER A 248 25.57 -17.41 14.37
CA SER A 248 25.53 -16.60 13.16
C SER A 248 24.75 -17.34 12.09
N VAL A 249 23.45 -17.04 11.97
CA VAL A 249 22.54 -17.74 11.05
C VAL A 249 22.90 -17.42 9.61
N GLN A 250 23.16 -18.46 8.81
CA GLN A 250 23.44 -18.37 7.38
C GLN A 250 22.23 -18.77 6.52
N GLN A 251 21.40 -19.67 7.04
CA GLN A 251 20.18 -20.14 6.37
C GLN A 251 19.14 -20.51 7.41
N ALA A 252 17.88 -20.35 7.07
CA ALA A 252 16.77 -20.80 7.90
C ALA A 252 15.60 -21.26 7.03
N ARG A 253 14.85 -22.26 7.51
CA ARG A 253 13.63 -22.74 6.85
C ARG A 253 12.56 -23.11 7.87
N LYS A 254 11.30 -22.97 7.48
CA LYS A 254 10.16 -23.51 8.24
C LYS A 254 10.07 -25.02 8.02
N VAL A 255 10.00 -25.77 9.10
CA VAL A 255 9.87 -27.24 9.09
C VAL A 255 8.40 -27.63 9.27
N GLY A 256 7.70 -26.94 10.16
CA GLY A 256 6.29 -27.23 10.47
C GLY A 256 5.83 -26.52 11.74
N ALA A 257 4.88 -27.13 12.43
CA ALA A 257 4.46 -26.71 13.77
C ALA A 257 4.38 -27.93 14.68
N ASP A 258 4.58 -27.72 15.98
CA ASP A 258 4.41 -28.77 16.98
C ASP A 258 2.97 -28.87 17.49
N ALA A 259 2.72 -29.83 18.39
CA ALA A 259 1.40 -30.06 18.98
C ALA A 259 0.91 -28.88 19.83
N GLU A 260 1.83 -28.04 20.32
CA GLU A 260 1.54 -26.83 21.09
C GLU A 260 1.32 -25.60 20.19
N GLY A 261 1.37 -25.76 18.87
CA GLY A 261 1.16 -24.69 17.89
C GLY A 261 2.36 -23.76 17.69
N ARG A 262 3.52 -24.08 18.27
CA ARG A 262 4.76 -23.34 18.03
C ARG A 262 5.31 -23.72 16.66
N VAL A 263 5.88 -22.74 15.98
CA VAL A 263 6.43 -22.97 14.65
C VAL A 263 7.85 -23.50 14.81
N VAL A 264 8.13 -24.61 14.14
CA VAL A 264 9.45 -25.25 14.14
C VAL A 264 10.22 -24.77 12.92
N TYR A 265 11.39 -24.23 13.17
CA TYR A 265 12.35 -23.81 12.15
C TYR A 265 13.62 -24.63 12.27
N GLU A 266 14.29 -24.83 11.14
CA GLU A 266 15.67 -25.28 11.11
C GLU A 266 16.54 -24.08 10.75
N VAL A 267 17.60 -23.84 11.53
CA VAL A 267 18.59 -22.81 11.26
C VAL A 267 19.98 -23.45 11.09
N LYS A 268 20.71 -23.00 10.06
CA LYS A 268 22.13 -23.30 9.86
C LYS A 268 22.96 -22.15 10.41
N CYS A 269 23.90 -22.48 11.27
CA CYS A 269 24.82 -21.54 11.90
C CYS A 269 26.24 -21.70 11.32
N ALA A 270 26.95 -20.59 11.17
CA ALA A 270 28.39 -20.60 10.89
C ALA A 270 29.21 -21.20 12.06
N PRO A 271 30.35 -21.88 11.81
CA PRO A 271 30.78 -22.39 10.50
C PRO A 271 29.98 -23.63 10.07
N ASP A 272 29.76 -24.61 10.96
CA ASP A 272 29.11 -25.89 10.64
C ASP A 272 28.26 -26.42 11.81
N SER A 273 27.31 -25.62 12.29
CA SER A 273 26.31 -26.09 13.27
C SER A 273 24.89 -25.78 12.82
N GLY A 274 23.90 -26.24 13.57
CA GLY A 274 22.51 -25.99 13.26
C GLY A 274 21.61 -26.40 14.41
N TYR A 275 20.41 -25.84 14.41
CA TYR A 275 19.41 -26.10 15.43
C TYR A 275 18.02 -26.27 14.83
N PHE A 276 17.22 -27.14 15.43
CA PHE A 276 15.78 -26.96 15.38
C PHE A 276 15.37 -25.97 16.46
N VAL A 277 14.58 -24.96 16.07
CA VAL A 277 14.16 -23.85 16.92
C VAL A 277 12.64 -23.86 16.97
N ARG A 278 12.06 -23.95 18.17
CA ARG A 278 10.63 -23.80 18.38
C ARG A 278 10.33 -22.35 18.74
N VAL A 279 9.64 -21.64 17.87
CA VAL A 279 9.34 -20.22 18.01
C VAL A 279 7.87 -20.03 18.39
N ASN A 280 7.65 -19.19 19.41
CA ASN A 280 6.30 -18.78 19.80
C ASN A 280 5.67 -17.93 18.70
N ARG A 281 4.43 -18.23 18.32
CA ARG A 281 3.77 -17.59 17.17
C ARG A 281 3.50 -16.11 17.35
N ASP A 282 3.26 -15.67 18.59
CA ASP A 282 2.87 -14.30 18.88
C ASP A 282 4.06 -13.40 19.25
N THR A 283 5.05 -13.94 19.96
CA THR A 283 6.22 -13.18 20.42
C THR A 283 7.41 -13.26 19.46
N PHE A 284 7.40 -14.22 18.53
CA PHE A 284 8.51 -14.48 17.60
C PHE A 284 9.85 -14.73 18.30
N THR A 285 9.82 -15.22 19.54
CA THR A 285 11.00 -15.60 20.31
C THR A 285 11.14 -17.12 20.37
N ALA A 286 12.39 -17.59 20.40
CA ALA A 286 12.68 -19.00 20.61
C ALA A 286 12.27 -19.41 22.04
N SER A 287 11.46 -20.47 22.12
CA SER A 287 11.09 -21.13 23.38
C SER A 287 12.01 -22.30 23.71
N LEU A 288 12.57 -22.95 22.69
CA LEU A 288 13.41 -24.13 22.81
C LEU A 288 14.30 -24.27 21.58
N VAL A 289 15.55 -24.67 21.79
CA VAL A 289 16.51 -24.98 20.74
C VAL A 289 17.02 -26.40 20.93
N HIS A 290 17.20 -27.14 19.84
CA HIS A 290 17.79 -28.47 19.84
C HIS A 290 18.93 -28.54 18.84
N PRO A 291 20.17 -28.84 19.27
CA PRO A 291 21.28 -29.02 18.35
C PRO A 291 20.97 -30.11 17.33
N CYS A 292 21.20 -29.82 16.07
CA CYS A 292 20.91 -30.74 14.98
C CYS A 292 21.68 -32.07 15.09
N ALA A 293 22.89 -32.06 15.66
CA ALA A 293 23.66 -33.28 15.91
C ALA A 293 22.93 -34.28 16.84
N ALA A 294 22.16 -33.77 17.80
CA ALA A 294 21.34 -34.58 18.70
C ALA A 294 19.94 -34.91 18.13
N ALA A 295 19.55 -34.24 17.03
CA ALA A 295 18.21 -34.30 16.46
C ALA A 295 18.12 -35.13 15.16
N ALA A 296 19.12 -35.96 14.85
CA ALA A 296 19.16 -36.78 13.64
C ALA A 296 17.91 -37.66 13.43
N HIS A 297 17.17 -37.99 14.50
CA HIS A 297 15.97 -38.82 14.46
C HIS A 297 14.64 -38.04 14.48
N ILE A 298 14.67 -36.70 14.56
CA ILE A 298 13.47 -35.87 14.62
C ILE A 298 13.12 -35.37 13.21
N GLY A 299 11.94 -35.73 12.69
CA GLY A 299 11.38 -35.13 11.47
C GLY A 299 12.21 -35.31 10.18
N GLY A 300 13.05 -36.35 10.10
CA GLY A 300 13.98 -36.58 8.99
C GLY A 300 15.38 -35.98 9.18
N GLY A 301 15.66 -35.41 10.36
CA GLY A 301 16.93 -34.77 10.68
C GLY A 301 17.06 -33.37 10.08
N CYS A 302 18.12 -32.67 10.47
CA CYS A 302 18.46 -31.39 9.88
C CYS A 302 18.98 -31.59 8.45
N THR A 303 18.49 -30.78 7.50
CA THR A 303 18.87 -30.87 6.08
C THR A 303 19.62 -29.66 5.56
N LEU A 304 19.62 -28.53 6.29
CA LEU A 304 20.41 -27.34 5.97
C LEU A 304 21.87 -27.51 6.42
N SER A 305 22.07 -28.14 7.57
CA SER A 305 23.40 -28.42 8.10
C SER A 305 23.78 -29.87 7.80
N THR A 306 24.83 -30.06 7.00
CA THR A 306 25.44 -31.38 6.79
C THR A 306 26.37 -31.68 7.94
N PHE A 307 25.94 -32.54 8.86
CA PHE A 307 26.84 -33.07 9.89
C PHE A 307 27.59 -34.25 9.27
N ALA A 308 28.93 -34.24 9.36
CA ALA A 308 29.66 -35.48 9.25
C ALA A 308 29.13 -36.40 10.36
N PRO A 309 28.71 -37.65 10.06
CA PRO A 309 28.29 -38.57 11.10
C PRO A 309 29.43 -38.66 12.13
N ALA A 310 29.07 -38.56 13.42
CA ALA A 310 30.02 -38.82 14.49
C ALA A 310 30.69 -40.16 14.19
N ALA A 311 32.02 -40.16 14.04
CA ALA A 311 32.77 -41.40 13.89
C ALA A 311 32.39 -42.30 15.05
N ALA A 312 31.85 -43.47 14.76
CA ALA A 312 31.57 -44.47 15.77
C ALA A 312 32.89 -44.75 16.48
N THR A 313 33.01 -44.32 17.74
CA THR A 313 34.05 -44.80 18.63
C THR A 313 33.79 -46.29 18.81
N SER A 314 34.47 -47.10 18.01
CA SER A 314 34.67 -48.50 18.32
C SER A 314 35.52 -48.56 19.59
N GLU A 315 34.84 -48.72 20.72
CA GLU A 315 35.44 -49.13 21.98
C GLU A 315 36.02 -50.53 21.78
N GLN A 316 37.36 -50.64 21.86
CA GLN A 316 38.10 -51.87 22.14
C GLN A 316 39.13 -51.56 23.22
#